data_AF-A0AAW6F1A1-F1
#
_entry.id   AF-A0AAW6F1A1-F1
#
_cell.length_a   1.000
_cell.length_b   1.000
_cell.length_c   1.000
_cell.angle_alpha   90.00
_cell.angle_beta   90.00
_cell.angle_gamma   90.00
#
_symmetry.space_group_name_H-M   'P 1'
#
loop_
_entity.id
_entity.type
_entity.pdbx_description
1 polymer ?
#
loop_
_entity_poly.entity_id
_entity_poly.type
_entity_poly.pdbx_seq_one_letter_code
_entity_poly.pdbx_strand_id
1 'polypeptide(L)'
;MTKEEFLELDIDKKIEYLNEKLSEGQTVIRIREDLGIGEKSLQKIIRENGYKYFQKEKRYYKENTNVLQKNIVNENYNLDSKDPTIVLQNYKDDLLEIVQAKKDIFEVINAFKENLYYKDTTNVIEVVASNEIQIKDFNSDAKVTSFRVYGETLTKWKEFCSKHKKYNNQDLVSMALEEYMKKYE
;
A
#
# COMPACT_ATOMS: atom_id res chain seq x y z
N MET A 1 -9.82 13.87 41.93
CA MET A 1 -9.02 14.83 41.16
C MET A 1 -9.92 15.95 40.72
N THR A 2 -9.52 17.19 40.98
CA THR A 2 -10.23 18.41 40.54
C THR A 2 -9.79 18.82 39.14
N LYS A 3 -10.49 19.79 38.55
CA LYS A 3 -10.15 20.36 37.24
C LYS A 3 -8.76 20.98 37.23
N GLU A 4 -8.44 21.75 38.26
CA GLU A 4 -7.19 22.49 38.40
C GLU A 4 -6.02 21.51 38.54
N GLU A 5 -6.17 20.50 39.41
CA GLU A 5 -5.21 19.41 39.58
C GLU A 5 -4.95 18.69 38.25
N PHE A 6 -6.01 18.35 37.50
CA PHE A 6 -5.85 17.68 36.21
C PHE A 6 -5.12 18.56 35.19
N LEU A 7 -5.36 19.87 35.16
CA LEU A 7 -4.75 20.77 34.19
C LEU A 7 -3.26 21.02 34.45
N GLU A 8 -2.83 20.97 35.71
CA GLU A 8 -1.43 21.11 36.13
C GLU A 8 -0.58 19.86 35.87
N LEU A 9 -1.21 18.69 35.70
CA LEU A 9 -0.48 17.46 35.40
C LEU A 9 0.27 17.53 34.07
N ASP A 10 1.38 16.80 33.97
CA ASP A 10 1.99 16.52 32.68
C ASP A 10 1.02 15.73 31.77
N ILE A 11 1.17 15.87 30.45
CA ILE A 11 0.29 15.18 29.50
C ILE A 11 0.30 13.67 29.70
N ASP A 12 1.45 13.06 30.00
CA ASP A 12 1.51 11.61 30.13
C ASP A 12 0.69 11.14 31.34
N LYS A 13 0.74 11.90 32.44
CA LYS A 13 -0.10 11.66 33.63
C LYS A 13 -1.59 11.91 33.38
N LYS A 14 -1.92 12.93 32.58
CA LYS A 14 -3.31 13.18 32.16
C LYS A 14 -3.87 11.98 31.39
N ILE A 15 -3.09 11.43 30.46
CA ILE A 15 -3.49 10.28 29.65
C ILE A 15 -3.56 9.00 30.48
N GLU A 16 -2.62 8.78 31.40
CA GLU A 16 -2.62 7.66 32.33
C GLU A 16 -3.91 7.65 33.16
N TYR A 17 -4.27 8.79 33.76
CA TYR A 17 -5.53 8.91 34.50
C TYR A 17 -6.78 8.62 33.64
N LEU A 18 -6.83 9.17 32.43
CA LEU A 18 -7.95 8.91 31.52
C LEU A 18 -8.06 7.42 31.20
N ASN A 19 -6.94 6.76 30.93
CA ASN A 19 -6.91 5.34 30.61
C ASN A 19 -7.26 4.45 31.80
N GLU A 20 -6.82 4.81 33.00
CA GLU A 20 -7.20 4.14 34.25
C GLU A 20 -8.73 4.19 34.42
N LYS A 21 -9.34 5.37 34.30
CA LYS A 21 -10.80 5.52 34.42
C LYS A 21 -11.59 4.85 33.32
N LEU A 22 -11.07 4.81 32.10
CA LEU A 22 -11.68 4.05 31.00
C LEU A 22 -11.58 2.54 31.25
N SER A 23 -10.49 2.06 31.86
CA SER A 23 -10.32 0.65 32.23
C SER A 23 -11.26 0.21 33.36
N GLU A 24 -11.60 1.13 34.28
CA GLU A 24 -12.66 0.95 35.29
C GLU A 24 -14.08 0.91 34.68
N GLY A 25 -14.21 1.10 33.36
CA GLY A 25 -15.47 1.03 32.63
C GLY A 25 -16.24 2.35 32.56
N GLN A 26 -15.64 3.47 32.99
CA GLN A 26 -16.25 4.79 32.80
C GLN A 26 -16.22 5.19 31.31
N THR A 27 -17.08 6.14 30.95
CA THR A 27 -17.07 6.75 29.61
C THR A 27 -16.32 8.07 29.66
N VAL A 28 -15.74 8.48 28.52
CA VAL A 28 -15.10 9.80 28.38
C VAL A 28 -16.03 10.94 28.80
N ILE A 29 -17.34 10.78 28.57
CA ILE A 29 -18.37 11.76 28.97
C ILE A 29 -18.42 11.90 30.49
N ARG A 30 -18.52 10.79 31.23
CA ARG A 30 -18.58 10.80 32.69
C ARG A 30 -17.30 11.35 33.31
N ILE A 31 -16.13 10.88 32.83
CA ILE A 31 -14.82 11.36 33.31
C ILE A 31 -14.71 12.88 33.15
N ARG A 32 -15.19 13.39 32.00
CA ARG A 32 -15.18 14.82 31.70
C ARG A 32 -16.12 15.62 32.60
N GLU A 33 -17.31 15.10 32.87
CA GLU A 33 -18.30 15.71 33.76
C GLU A 33 -17.78 15.75 35.20
N ASP A 34 -17.20 14.65 35.68
CA ASP A 34 -16.59 14.55 37.00
C ASP A 34 -15.42 15.54 37.18
N LEU A 35 -14.64 15.77 36.12
CA LEU A 35 -13.56 16.76 36.10
C LEU A 35 -14.04 18.19 35.81
N GLY A 36 -15.29 18.42 35.41
CA GLY A 36 -15.79 19.73 35.02
C GLY A 36 -15.10 20.33 33.78
N ILE A 37 -14.63 19.49 32.85
CA ILE A 37 -13.89 19.92 31.65
C ILE A 37 -14.83 20.01 30.43
N GLY A 38 -14.63 21.02 29.57
CA GLY A 38 -15.34 21.11 28.30
C GLY A 38 -14.85 20.05 27.29
N GLU A 39 -15.75 19.48 26.48
CA GLU A 39 -15.39 18.45 25.49
C GLU A 39 -14.29 18.95 24.54
N LYS A 40 -14.46 20.18 24.03
CA LYS A 40 -13.47 20.83 23.16
C LYS A 40 -12.12 21.02 23.85
N SER A 41 -12.11 21.33 25.15
CA SER A 41 -10.88 21.53 25.91
C SER A 41 -10.10 20.23 26.07
N LEU A 42 -10.79 19.14 26.42
CA LEU A 42 -10.18 17.82 26.54
C LEU A 42 -9.66 17.33 25.19
N GLN A 43 -10.45 17.47 24.12
CA GLN A 43 -10.02 17.11 22.77
C GLN A 43 -8.80 17.91 22.31
N LYS A 44 -8.74 19.21 22.65
CA LYS A 44 -7.60 20.07 22.34
C LYS A 44 -6.32 19.56 23.02
N ILE A 45 -6.36 19.33 24.33
CA ILE A 45 -5.22 18.80 25.10
C ILE A 45 -4.72 17.49 24.50
N ILE A 46 -5.62 16.57 24.19
CA ILE A 46 -5.26 15.24 23.68
C ILE A 46 -4.65 15.35 22.26
N ARG A 47 -5.28 16.11 21.36
CA ARG A 47 -4.83 16.27 19.97
C ARG A 47 -3.52 17.05 19.85
N GLU A 48 -3.35 18.14 20.60
CA GLU A 48 -2.12 18.96 20.58
C GLU A 48 -0.89 18.15 21.02
N ASN A 49 -1.10 17.14 21.87
CA ASN A 49 -0.03 16.28 22.35
C ASN A 49 0.10 14.94 21.59
N GLY A 50 -0.58 14.81 20.44
CA GLY A 50 -0.43 13.65 19.54
C GLY A 50 -1.11 12.36 20.03
N TYR A 51 -2.02 12.47 20.98
CA TYR A 51 -2.80 11.33 21.47
C TYR A 51 -4.09 11.15 20.67
N LYS A 52 -4.49 9.88 20.47
CA LYS A 52 -5.75 9.49 19.81
C LYS A 52 -6.50 8.47 20.65
N TYR A 53 -7.83 8.49 20.53
CA TYR A 53 -8.70 7.53 21.19
C TYR A 53 -8.85 6.27 20.33
N PHE A 54 -8.52 5.10 20.89
CA PHE A 54 -8.75 3.81 20.25
C PHE A 54 -10.05 3.19 20.73
N GLN A 55 -11.05 3.12 19.85
CA GLN A 55 -12.39 2.67 20.22
C GLN A 55 -12.46 1.19 20.64
N LYS A 56 -11.61 0.33 20.08
CA LYS A 56 -11.63 -1.12 20.36
C LYS A 56 -11.14 -1.44 21.78
N GLU A 57 -10.08 -0.79 22.23
CA GLU A 57 -9.50 -1.00 23.57
C GLU A 57 -9.94 0.08 24.57
N LYS A 58 -10.78 1.02 24.15
CA LYS A 58 -11.29 2.14 24.95
C LYS A 58 -10.17 2.88 25.71
N ARG A 59 -9.09 3.23 25.01
CA ARG A 59 -7.95 3.94 25.61
C ARG A 59 -7.36 4.97 24.68
N TYR A 60 -6.67 5.95 25.24
CA TYR A 60 -5.84 6.90 24.53
C TYR A 60 -4.42 6.34 24.33
N TYR A 61 -3.87 6.54 23.14
CA TYR A 61 -2.51 6.14 22.78
C TYR A 61 -1.83 7.25 21.98
N LYS A 62 -0.51 7.36 22.08
CA LYS A 62 0.28 8.30 21.29
C LYS A 62 0.51 7.69 19.92
N GLU A 63 0.18 8.42 18.86
CA GLU A 63 0.53 7.98 17.52
C GLU A 63 2.03 8.22 17.33
N ASN A 64 2.82 7.16 17.24
CA ASN A 64 4.25 7.27 16.94
C ASN A 64 4.44 7.71 15.48
N THR A 65 4.18 8.98 15.18
CA THR A 65 4.65 9.64 13.96
C THR A 65 6.13 9.94 14.14
N ASN A 66 6.96 8.89 14.07
CA ASN A 66 8.40 9.02 13.95
C ASN A 66 8.74 9.65 12.59
N VAL A 67 8.59 10.96 12.48
CA VAL A 67 9.39 11.77 11.55
C VAL A 67 10.78 11.83 12.18
N LEU A 68 11.57 10.79 11.94
CA LEU A 68 12.94 10.65 12.44
C LEU A 68 13.84 11.72 11.80
N GLN A 69 13.98 12.88 12.43
CA GLN A 69 15.28 13.56 12.45
C GLN A 69 16.16 12.81 13.45
N LYS A 70 16.75 11.71 12.99
CA LYS A 70 17.63 10.85 13.78
C LYS A 70 19.02 11.51 13.86
N ASN A 71 19.21 12.41 14.82
CA ASN A 71 20.55 12.64 15.34
C ASN A 71 20.92 11.41 16.18
N ILE A 72 21.91 10.68 15.69
CA ILE A 72 22.48 9.52 16.34
C ILE A 72 23.23 10.00 17.58
N VAL A 73 22.74 9.64 18.77
CA VAL A 73 23.61 9.45 19.94
C VAL A 73 23.19 8.15 20.62
N ASN A 74 24.16 7.25 20.70
CA ASN A 74 24.10 5.96 21.37
C ASN A 74 23.81 6.15 22.87
N GLU A 75 22.72 5.57 23.36
CA GLU A 75 22.67 5.09 24.75
C GLU A 75 22.02 3.72 24.81
N ASN A 76 22.75 2.78 25.40
CA ASN A 76 22.36 1.40 25.65
C ASN A 76 21.29 1.36 26.75
N TYR A 77 20.09 0.85 26.45
CA TYR A 77 19.11 0.48 27.46
C TYR A 77 18.95 -1.04 27.48
N ASN A 78 19.47 -1.66 28.54
CA ASN A 78 19.09 -3.02 28.96
C ASN A 78 17.62 -2.99 29.39
N LEU A 79 16.79 -3.85 28.78
CA LEU A 79 15.40 -4.06 29.15
C LEU A 79 15.20 -5.52 29.53
N ASP A 80 15.32 -5.79 30.84
CA ASP A 80 14.73 -6.98 31.47
C ASP A 80 13.23 -6.70 31.68
N SER A 81 12.38 -7.26 30.82
CA SER A 81 10.95 -7.42 31.10
C SER A 81 10.38 -8.56 30.25
N LYS A 82 9.66 -9.47 30.90
CA LYS A 82 9.08 -10.69 30.33
C LYS A 82 7.81 -10.38 29.52
N ASP A 83 7.86 -10.77 28.23
CA ASP A 83 6.81 -10.91 27.20
C ASP A 83 6.11 -9.65 26.62
N PRO A 84 5.82 -9.58 25.29
CA PRO A 84 6.03 -10.52 24.19
C PRO A 84 6.97 -9.93 23.10
N THR A 85 8.29 -10.10 23.24
CA THR A 85 9.27 -9.63 22.23
C THR A 85 9.44 -10.62 21.06
N ILE A 86 8.64 -11.69 21.00
CA ILE A 86 8.76 -12.72 19.95
C ILE A 86 8.31 -12.19 18.58
N VAL A 87 7.43 -11.18 18.53
CA VAL A 87 6.86 -10.72 17.24
C VAL A 87 7.74 -9.66 16.56
N LEU A 88 8.56 -8.91 17.30
CA LEU A 88 9.34 -7.80 16.71
C LEU A 88 10.65 -8.25 16.05
N GLN A 89 11.18 -9.43 16.42
CA GLN A 89 12.41 -9.94 15.84
C GLN A 89 12.20 -10.46 14.41
N ASN A 90 11.01 -10.94 14.08
CA ASN A 90 10.70 -11.52 12.77
C ASN A 90 10.62 -10.49 11.64
N TYR A 91 10.36 -9.21 11.92
CA TYR A 91 10.28 -8.18 10.88
C TYR A 91 11.61 -7.48 10.59
N LYS A 92 12.63 -7.65 11.45
CA LYS A 92 13.92 -6.97 11.23
C LYS A 92 14.61 -7.52 10.00
N ASP A 93 14.57 -8.83 9.81
CA ASP A 93 15.19 -9.50 8.68
C ASP A 93 14.40 -9.21 7.40
N ASP A 94 13.06 -9.29 7.44
CA ASP A 94 12.19 -8.89 6.33
C ASP A 94 12.39 -7.42 5.92
N LEU A 95 12.51 -6.51 6.89
CA LEU A 95 12.79 -5.09 6.63
C LEU A 95 14.20 -4.89 6.07
N LEU A 96 15.18 -5.66 6.52
CA LEU A 96 16.54 -5.61 6.00
C LEU A 96 16.58 -6.11 4.55
N GLU A 97 15.88 -7.20 4.23
CA GLU A 97 15.72 -7.69 2.86
C GLU A 97 15.03 -6.67 1.96
N ILE A 98 13.95 -6.04 2.42
CA ILE A 98 13.27 -4.98 1.66
C ILE A 98 14.18 -3.77 1.44
N VAL A 99 14.97 -3.37 2.44
CA VAL A 99 15.90 -2.24 2.32
C VAL A 99 17.06 -2.57 1.39
N GLN A 100 17.54 -3.82 1.38
CA GLN A 100 18.56 -4.29 0.43
C GLN A 100 18.00 -4.34 -0.99
N ALA A 101 16.82 -4.94 -1.17
CA ALA A 101 16.12 -5.03 -2.44
C ALA A 101 15.63 -3.67 -2.94
N LYS A 102 15.54 -2.65 -2.09
CA LYS A 102 15.12 -1.28 -2.46
C LYS A 102 15.94 -0.76 -3.64
N LYS A 103 17.26 -0.93 -3.62
CA LYS A 103 18.14 -0.46 -4.69
C LYS A 103 17.79 -1.14 -6.01
N ASP A 104 17.66 -2.46 -5.98
CA ASP A 104 17.35 -3.27 -7.16
C ASP A 104 15.93 -2.97 -7.68
N ILE A 105 14.96 -2.74 -6.79
CA ILE A 105 13.60 -2.31 -7.15
C ILE A 105 13.62 -0.95 -7.85
N PHE A 106 14.39 0.01 -7.33
CA PHE A 106 14.55 1.31 -8.00
C PHE A 106 15.32 1.18 -9.32
N GLU A 107 16.28 0.27 -9.42
CA GLU A 107 17.02 -0.01 -10.65
C GLU A 107 16.09 -0.62 -11.71
N VAL A 108 15.21 -1.56 -11.34
CA VAL A 108 14.18 -2.12 -12.23
C VAL A 108 13.15 -1.06 -12.64
N ILE A 109 12.68 -0.23 -11.71
CA ILE A 109 11.73 0.85 -12.03
C ILE A 109 12.39 1.89 -12.94
N ASN A 110 13.65 2.24 -12.71
CA ASN A 110 14.38 3.15 -13.56
C ASN A 110 14.65 2.52 -14.92
N ALA A 111 15.09 1.26 -14.99
CA ALA A 111 15.22 0.52 -16.24
C ALA A 111 13.90 0.43 -17.01
N PHE A 112 12.76 0.30 -16.31
CA PHE A 112 11.43 0.31 -16.93
C PHE A 112 11.03 1.70 -17.40
N LYS A 113 11.28 2.75 -16.62
CA LYS A 113 11.03 4.14 -17.04
C LYS A 113 11.91 4.52 -18.23
N GLU A 114 13.20 4.23 -18.17
CA GLU A 114 14.14 4.45 -19.27
C GLU A 114 13.76 3.62 -20.51
N ASN A 115 13.33 2.35 -20.37
CA ASN A 115 12.81 1.56 -21.51
C ASN A 115 11.42 2.02 -22.00
N LEU A 116 10.62 2.70 -21.18
CA LEU A 116 9.42 3.40 -21.67
C LEU A 116 9.78 4.66 -22.47
N TYR A 117 10.96 5.26 -22.22
CA TYR A 117 11.51 6.38 -23.01
C TYR A 117 12.36 5.92 -24.20
N TYR A 118 12.88 4.69 -24.20
CA TYR A 118 13.62 4.08 -25.30
C TYR A 118 12.76 3.05 -26.05
N LYS A 119 12.10 3.59 -27.06
CA LYS A 119 11.71 2.92 -28.30
C LYS A 119 12.83 1.98 -28.78
N ASP A 120 12.45 0.77 -29.20
CA ASP A 120 13.23 -0.16 -30.02
C ASP A 120 14.64 -0.53 -29.51
N THR A 121 14.78 -1.64 -28.76
CA THR A 121 15.85 -2.61 -29.03
C THR A 121 15.63 -3.93 -28.29
N THR A 122 15.63 -5.00 -29.09
CA THR A 122 15.85 -6.40 -28.71
C THR A 122 16.95 -6.57 -27.66
N ASN A 123 16.56 -6.91 -26.43
CA ASN A 123 17.14 -7.96 -25.59
C ASN A 123 16.31 -8.03 -24.30
N VAL A 124 15.24 -8.81 -24.40
CA VAL A 124 14.23 -9.00 -23.36
C VAL A 124 14.88 -9.76 -22.20
N ILE A 125 15.00 -9.13 -21.03
CA ILE A 125 14.94 -9.88 -19.77
C ILE A 125 13.53 -10.45 -19.75
N GLU A 126 13.40 -11.76 -20.00
CA GLU A 126 12.14 -12.49 -19.85
C GLU A 126 11.75 -12.45 -18.36
N VAL A 127 11.12 -11.34 -17.95
CA VAL A 127 10.02 -11.46 -17.02
C VAL A 127 9.03 -12.34 -17.77
N VAL A 128 8.77 -13.54 -17.24
CA VAL A 128 7.72 -14.44 -17.70
C VAL A 128 6.38 -13.74 -17.44
N ALA A 129 6.10 -12.68 -18.19
CA ALA A 129 4.76 -12.30 -18.55
C ALA A 129 4.22 -13.56 -19.20
N SER A 130 3.21 -14.15 -18.59
CA SER A 130 2.51 -15.28 -19.17
C SER A 130 2.29 -14.96 -20.65
N ASN A 131 2.74 -15.85 -21.56
CA ASN A 131 2.53 -15.76 -23.01
C ASN A 131 1.03 -15.92 -23.37
N GLU A 132 0.16 -15.42 -22.50
CA GLU A 132 -1.27 -15.42 -22.63
C GLU A 132 -1.68 -14.29 -23.55
N ILE A 133 -2.54 -14.63 -24.51
CA ILE A 133 -3.15 -13.67 -25.41
C ILE A 133 -3.99 -12.71 -24.54
N GLN A 134 -3.57 -11.45 -24.50
CA GLN A 134 -4.33 -10.37 -23.88
C GLN A 134 -5.30 -9.80 -24.92
N ILE A 135 -6.59 -10.01 -24.70
CA ILE A 135 -7.65 -9.44 -25.53
C ILE A 135 -8.24 -8.24 -24.80
N LYS A 136 -8.35 -7.11 -25.50
CA LYS A 136 -9.07 -5.92 -25.03
C LYS A 136 -10.58 -6.12 -25.21
N ASP A 137 -11.37 -5.54 -24.31
CA ASP A 137 -12.82 -5.48 -24.48
C ASP A 137 -13.18 -4.51 -25.63
N PHE A 138 -13.65 -5.06 -26.74
CA PHE A 138 -14.16 -4.30 -27.88
C PHE A 138 -15.64 -3.96 -27.66
N ASN A 139 -15.93 -2.71 -27.28
CA ASN A 139 -17.29 -2.22 -27.02
C ASN A 139 -17.96 -1.58 -28.26
N SER A 140 -17.38 -1.73 -29.45
CA SER A 140 -17.89 -1.13 -30.70
C SER A 140 -18.56 -2.17 -31.60
N ASP A 141 -19.51 -1.71 -32.41
CA ASP A 141 -20.18 -2.57 -33.41
C ASP A 141 -19.19 -3.21 -34.39
N ALA A 142 -19.37 -4.51 -34.65
CA ALA A 142 -18.57 -5.26 -35.60
C ALA A 142 -18.83 -4.77 -37.04
N LYS A 143 -17.77 -4.43 -37.78
CA LYS A 143 -17.83 -4.06 -39.20
C LYS A 143 -17.16 -5.13 -40.05
N VAL A 144 -17.82 -5.52 -41.15
CA VAL A 144 -17.26 -6.46 -42.11
C VAL A 144 -16.35 -5.71 -43.08
N THR A 145 -15.12 -6.19 -43.24
CA THR A 145 -14.14 -5.69 -44.22
C THR A 145 -13.45 -6.89 -44.86
N SER A 146 -13.08 -6.78 -46.15
CA SER A 146 -12.36 -7.83 -46.87
C SER A 146 -10.99 -7.34 -47.34
N PHE A 147 -9.97 -8.18 -47.18
CA PHE A 147 -8.62 -7.97 -47.71
C PHE A 147 -8.03 -9.32 -48.10
N ARG A 148 -7.03 -9.30 -48.98
CA ARG A 148 -6.33 -10.51 -49.42
C ARG A 148 -5.14 -10.77 -48.49
N VAL A 149 -4.94 -12.03 -48.14
CA VAL A 149 -3.76 -12.53 -47.42
C VAL A 149 -3.14 -13.67 -48.21
N TYR A 150 -1.85 -13.89 -48.03
CA TYR A 150 -1.18 -15.05 -48.62
C TYR A 150 -1.71 -16.35 -48.03
N GLY A 151 -1.78 -17.40 -48.86
CA GLY A 151 -2.36 -18.69 -48.47
C GLY A 151 -1.67 -19.32 -47.27
N GLU A 152 -0.33 -19.23 -47.21
CA GLU A 152 0.45 -19.75 -46.07
C GLU A 152 0.09 -19.04 -44.76
N THR A 153 -0.01 -17.71 -44.78
CA THR A 153 -0.43 -16.89 -43.63
C THR A 153 -1.83 -17.29 -43.17
N LEU A 154 -2.75 -17.52 -44.10
CA LEU A 154 -4.11 -17.95 -43.77
C LEU A 154 -4.14 -19.33 -43.11
N THR A 155 -3.32 -20.29 -43.59
CA THR A 155 -3.22 -21.62 -42.99
C THR A 155 -2.71 -21.52 -41.56
N LYS A 156 -1.61 -20.80 -41.34
CA LYS A 156 -1.05 -20.56 -40.00
C LYS A 156 -2.05 -19.86 -39.07
N TRP A 157 -2.80 -18.89 -39.58
CA TRP A 157 -3.86 -18.21 -38.82
C TRP A 157 -4.96 -19.17 -38.38
N LYS A 158 -5.45 -20.03 -39.27
CA LYS A 158 -6.48 -21.03 -38.93
C LYS A 158 -6.02 -22.02 -37.87
N GLU A 159 -4.77 -22.48 -37.95
CA GLU A 159 -4.17 -23.34 -36.93
C GLU A 159 -4.06 -22.62 -35.58
N PHE A 160 -3.64 -21.35 -35.59
CA PHE A 160 -3.56 -20.51 -34.40
C PHE A 160 -4.94 -20.36 -33.73
N CYS A 161 -5.98 -19.97 -34.47
CA CYS A 161 -7.34 -19.86 -33.92
C CYS A 161 -7.87 -21.20 -33.38
N SER A 162 -7.50 -22.32 -34.01
CA SER A 162 -7.89 -23.66 -33.56
C SER A 162 -7.25 -24.07 -32.23
N LYS A 163 -6.05 -23.56 -31.93
CA LYS A 163 -5.36 -23.75 -30.64
C LYS A 163 -5.93 -22.84 -29.56
N HIS A 164 -6.44 -21.67 -29.93
CA HIS A 164 -6.90 -20.63 -29.00
C HIS A 164 -8.43 -20.40 -29.07
N LYS A 165 -9.21 -21.48 -28.96
CA LYS A 165 -10.70 -21.47 -29.05
C LYS A 165 -11.41 -20.64 -27.97
N LYS A 166 -10.69 -20.20 -26.93
CA LYS A 166 -11.20 -19.32 -25.88
C LYS A 166 -11.61 -17.94 -26.43
N TYR A 167 -11.00 -17.51 -27.53
CA TYR A 167 -11.20 -16.19 -28.11
C TYR A 167 -11.94 -16.26 -29.44
N ASN A 168 -12.75 -15.25 -29.74
CA ASN A 168 -13.40 -15.14 -31.03
C ASN A 168 -12.37 -14.71 -32.10
N ASN A 169 -12.54 -15.19 -33.33
CA ASN A 169 -11.68 -14.81 -34.46
C ASN A 169 -11.72 -13.30 -34.72
N GLN A 170 -12.86 -12.65 -34.47
CA GLN A 170 -12.98 -11.18 -34.53
C GLN A 170 -12.00 -10.49 -33.57
N ASP A 171 -11.94 -10.95 -32.32
CA ASP A 171 -11.09 -10.34 -31.29
C ASP A 171 -9.62 -10.54 -31.62
N LEU A 172 -9.27 -11.76 -32.07
CA LEU A 172 -7.91 -12.11 -32.47
C LEU A 172 -7.44 -11.26 -33.66
N VAL A 173 -8.26 -11.09 -34.70
CA VAL A 173 -7.91 -10.26 -35.86
C VAL A 173 -7.80 -8.79 -35.45
N SER A 174 -8.73 -8.28 -34.63
CA SER A 174 -8.74 -6.88 -34.20
C SER A 174 -7.50 -6.54 -33.38
N MET A 175 -7.11 -7.41 -32.43
CA MET A 175 -5.88 -7.26 -31.66
C MET A 175 -4.63 -7.33 -32.55
N ALA A 176 -4.55 -8.30 -33.46
CA ALA A 176 -3.39 -8.42 -34.36
C ALA A 176 -3.19 -7.18 -35.23
N LEU A 177 -4.28 -6.57 -35.72
CA LEU A 177 -4.23 -5.31 -36.47
C LEU A 177 -3.83 -4.13 -35.58
N GLU A 178 -4.40 -3.99 -34.38
CA GLU A 178 -4.01 -2.94 -33.43
C GLU A 178 -2.53 -3.03 -33.04
N GLU A 179 -2.03 -4.22 -32.74
CA GLU A 179 -0.62 -4.44 -32.41
C GLU A 179 0.29 -4.05 -33.57
N TYR A 180 -0.07 -4.45 -34.80
CA TYR A 180 0.68 -4.08 -35.98
C TYR A 180 0.69 -2.57 -36.20
N MET A 181 -0.46 -1.90 -36.08
CA MET A 181 -0.53 -0.44 -36.23
C MET A 181 0.28 0.28 -35.17
N LYS A 182 0.09 -0.05 -33.88
CA LYS A 182 0.85 0.56 -32.76
C LYS A 182 2.36 0.38 -32.88
N LYS A 183 2.80 -0.76 -33.43
CA LYS A 183 4.22 -1.05 -33.61
C LYS A 183 4.90 -0.11 -34.62
N TYR A 184 4.17 0.37 -35.61
CA TYR A 184 4.72 1.15 -36.72
C TYR A 184 4.16 2.58 -36.80
N GLU A 185 3.48 3.03 -35.74
CA GLU A 185 3.03 4.42 -35.53
C GLU A 185 4.13 5.25 -34.83
#